data_AF-A0AAE2CV96-F1
#
_entry.id   AF-A0AAE2CV96-F1
#
_cell.length_a   1.000
_cell.length_b   1.000
_cell.length_c   1.000
_cell.angle_alpha   90.00
_cell.angle_beta   90.00
_cell.angle_gamma   90.00
#
_symmetry.space_group_name_H-M   'P 1'
#
loop_
_entity.id
_entity.type
_entity.pdbx_description
1 polymer ?
#
loop_
_entity_poly.entity_id
_entity_poly.type
_entity_poly.pdbx_seq_one_letter_code
_entity_poly.pdbx_strand_id
1 'polypeptide(L)'
;MEIGSGSGCSNKSIPESVMEAVRRTSGNMDEVKANLEEFLSYCNTETLSRMEPLERAQALFLIAKATTTLFALRLRCKGIDPDDHPVKKELERLDLYQEKLQRSMDLHKAPLQPSATINPQAAARFIEHSLPDLSSEQKKSMREISRGEGPRINYSDRSLQKKRKYQTPEKQSVRAAAQEFLEKAARELLGDSKNGVKGPLQPEDSDDDVIILD
;
A
#
# COMPACT_ATOMS: atom_id res chain seq x y z
N MET A 1 83.75 19.74 -31.84
CA MET A 1 82.91 20.49 -30.89
C MET A 1 81.48 20.08 -31.14
N GLU A 2 80.91 19.40 -30.16
CA GLU A 2 79.49 19.06 -30.10
C GLU A 2 78.65 20.33 -30.11
N ILE A 3 77.51 20.33 -30.81
CA ILE A 3 76.22 20.79 -30.27
C ILE A 3 75.09 20.04 -31.00
N GLY A 4 74.77 18.83 -30.53
CA GLY A 4 73.53 18.13 -30.91
C GLY A 4 72.38 18.64 -30.04
N SER A 5 71.75 19.75 -30.43
CA SER A 5 70.47 20.19 -29.85
C SER A 5 69.33 19.30 -30.36
N GLY A 6 69.09 18.19 -29.67
CA GLY A 6 67.89 17.36 -29.80
C GLY A 6 66.86 17.74 -28.76
N SER A 7 66.32 18.95 -28.85
CA SER A 7 65.13 19.36 -28.11
C SER A 7 63.92 18.60 -28.65
N GLY A 8 63.51 17.55 -27.94
CA GLY A 8 62.29 16.80 -28.21
C GLY A 8 61.66 16.38 -26.90
N CYS A 9 61.07 17.34 -26.20
CA CYS A 9 60.18 17.06 -25.07
C CYS A 9 59.08 16.11 -25.58
N SER A 10 59.18 14.83 -25.23
CA SER A 10 58.16 13.85 -25.56
C SER A 10 56.91 14.20 -24.75
N ASN A 11 56.04 14.99 -25.37
CA ASN A 11 54.64 15.11 -24.94
C ASN A 11 54.13 13.68 -24.80
N LYS A 12 54.04 13.18 -23.56
CA LYS A 12 53.46 11.87 -23.26
C LYS A 12 51.97 12.00 -23.55
N SER A 13 51.61 11.80 -24.81
CA SER A 13 50.23 11.79 -25.27
C SER A 13 49.45 10.76 -24.46
N ILE A 14 48.31 11.17 -23.91
CA ILE A 14 47.40 10.28 -23.20
C ILE A 14 47.06 9.09 -24.13
N PRO A 15 47.10 7.83 -23.66
CA PRO A 15 46.78 6.68 -24.49
C PRO A 15 45.39 6.80 -25.11
N GLU A 16 45.23 6.44 -26.39
CA GLU A 16 43.94 6.54 -27.08
C GLU A 16 42.84 5.70 -26.39
N SER A 17 43.20 4.56 -25.79
CA SER A 17 42.28 3.74 -25.01
C SER A 17 41.65 4.48 -23.83
N VAL A 18 42.41 5.37 -23.18
CA VAL A 18 41.92 6.21 -22.08
C VAL A 18 40.99 7.29 -22.63
N MET A 19 41.35 7.92 -23.75
CA MET A 19 40.50 8.91 -24.41
C MET A 19 39.17 8.31 -24.87
N GLU A 20 39.19 7.11 -25.45
CA GLU A 20 37.99 6.38 -25.84
C GLU A 20 37.12 6.02 -24.63
N ALA A 21 37.72 5.54 -23.54
CA ALA A 21 37.00 5.25 -22.30
C ALA A 21 36.30 6.50 -21.75
N VAL A 22 36.98 7.65 -21.74
CA VAL A 22 36.39 8.93 -21.32
C VAL A 22 35.22 9.34 -22.21
N ARG A 23 35.38 9.26 -23.55
CA ARG A 23 34.29 9.57 -24.50
C ARG A 23 33.08 8.66 -24.27
N ARG A 24 33.32 7.35 -24.09
CA ARG A 24 32.27 6.36 -23.78
C ARG A 24 31.55 6.71 -22.47
N THR A 25 32.29 6.98 -21.40
CA THR A 25 31.71 7.36 -20.11
C THR A 25 30.89 8.65 -20.21
N SER A 26 31.36 9.64 -20.99
CA SER A 26 30.61 10.87 -21.25
C SER A 26 29.27 10.57 -21.93
N GLY A 27 29.28 9.79 -23.01
CA GLY A 27 28.03 9.41 -23.71
C GLY A 27 27.06 8.63 -22.81
N ASN A 28 27.58 7.68 -22.02
CA ASN A 28 26.75 6.95 -21.04
C ASN A 28 26.16 7.89 -19.98
N MET A 29 26.87 8.95 -19.59
CA MET A 29 26.38 9.93 -18.63
C MET A 29 25.22 10.76 -19.21
N ASP A 30 25.32 11.14 -20.48
CA ASP A 30 24.26 11.86 -21.18
C ASP A 30 22.99 11.00 -21.30
N GLU A 31 23.14 9.71 -21.60
CA GLU A 31 22.03 8.75 -21.63
C GLU A 31 21.39 8.56 -20.24
N VAL A 32 22.20 8.36 -19.20
CA VAL A 32 21.70 8.25 -17.82
C VAL A 32 20.96 9.52 -17.40
N LYS A 33 21.48 10.69 -17.75
CA LYS A 33 20.84 11.97 -17.47
C LYS A 33 19.46 12.06 -18.14
N ALA A 34 19.37 11.78 -19.43
CA ALA A 34 18.11 11.84 -20.17
C ALA A 34 17.05 10.90 -19.56
N ASN A 35 17.42 9.63 -19.29
CA ASN A 35 16.52 8.66 -18.67
C ASN A 35 16.09 9.05 -17.25
N LEU A 36 17.01 9.58 -16.44
CA LEU A 36 16.67 10.03 -15.08
C LEU A 36 15.79 11.27 -15.08
N GLU A 37 16.04 12.24 -15.97
CA GLU A 37 15.17 13.42 -16.11
C GLU A 37 13.74 13.03 -16.50
N GLU A 38 13.60 12.13 -17.47
CA GLU A 38 12.31 11.57 -17.86
C GLU A 38 11.67 10.82 -16.69
N PHE A 39 12.37 9.89 -16.06
CA PHE A 39 11.84 9.09 -14.95
C PHE A 39 11.42 9.96 -13.75
N LEU A 40 12.23 10.95 -13.38
CA LEU A 40 11.94 11.87 -12.27
C LEU A 40 10.74 12.77 -12.57
N SER A 41 10.48 13.09 -13.84
CA SER A 41 9.28 13.86 -14.23
C SER A 41 7.97 13.14 -13.84
N TYR A 42 7.98 11.81 -13.82
CA TYR A 42 6.84 10.99 -13.39
C TYR A 42 6.79 10.78 -11.87
N CYS A 43 7.90 10.95 -11.16
CA CYS A 43 8.05 10.66 -9.73
C CYS A 43 7.65 11.83 -8.81
N ASN A 44 6.55 12.52 -9.12
CA ASN A 44 5.99 13.54 -8.23
C ASN A 44 5.22 12.90 -7.06
N THR A 45 5.00 13.66 -5.97
CA THR A 45 4.36 13.15 -4.75
C THR A 45 2.95 12.60 -5.00
N GLU A 46 2.20 13.22 -5.90
CA GLU A 46 0.85 12.79 -6.25
C GLU A 46 0.86 11.44 -7.00
N THR A 47 1.68 11.31 -8.04
CA THR A 47 1.85 10.07 -8.80
C THR A 47 2.31 8.95 -7.88
N LEU A 48 3.37 9.18 -7.08
CA LEU A 48 3.87 8.18 -6.14
C LEU A 48 2.79 7.77 -5.13
N SER A 49 1.92 8.68 -4.68
CA SER A 49 0.85 8.33 -3.74
C SER A 49 -0.22 7.41 -4.33
N ARG A 50 -0.41 7.45 -5.66
CA ARG A 50 -1.39 6.66 -6.41
C ARG A 50 -0.89 5.29 -6.87
N MET A 51 0.43 5.06 -6.82
CA MET A 51 1.04 3.78 -7.20
C MET A 51 0.77 2.70 -6.16
N GLU A 52 0.72 1.45 -6.60
CA GLU A 52 0.68 0.31 -5.68
C GLU A 52 1.93 0.31 -4.78
N PRO A 53 1.83 -0.11 -3.50
CA PRO A 53 2.93 0.01 -2.55
C PRO A 53 4.23 -0.64 -3.02
N LEU A 54 4.13 -1.76 -3.75
CA LEU A 54 5.29 -2.49 -4.27
C LEU A 54 5.97 -1.73 -5.42
N GLU A 55 5.19 -1.20 -6.36
CA GLU A 55 5.70 -0.40 -7.49
C GLU A 55 6.33 0.91 -6.98
N ARG A 56 5.68 1.55 -6.01
CA ARG A 56 6.23 2.73 -5.33
C ARG A 56 7.55 2.44 -4.65
N ALA A 57 7.67 1.28 -3.99
CA ALA A 57 8.92 0.87 -3.35
C ALA A 57 10.03 0.65 -4.39
N GLN A 58 9.73 0.07 -5.56
CA GLN A 58 10.68 -0.08 -6.66
C GLN A 58 11.17 1.26 -7.19
N ALA A 59 10.25 2.20 -7.45
CA ALA A 59 10.61 3.53 -7.95
C ALA A 59 11.52 4.28 -6.97
N LEU A 60 11.15 4.33 -5.69
CA LEU A 60 11.95 4.99 -4.65
C LEU A 60 13.30 4.31 -4.43
N PHE A 61 13.34 2.97 -4.49
CA PHE A 61 14.59 2.21 -4.42
C PHE A 61 15.51 2.53 -5.60
N LEU A 62 14.96 2.64 -6.82
CA LEU A 62 15.72 3.01 -8.01
C LEU A 62 16.34 4.40 -7.87
N ILE A 63 15.59 5.38 -7.36
CA ILE A 63 16.10 6.75 -7.09
C ILE A 63 17.25 6.69 -6.10
N ALA A 64 17.09 5.96 -5.00
CA ALA A 64 18.12 5.83 -3.97
C ALA A 64 19.39 5.15 -4.53
N LYS A 65 19.22 4.06 -5.29
CA LYS A 65 20.32 3.32 -5.92
C LYS A 65 21.06 4.19 -6.94
N ALA A 66 20.34 4.85 -7.84
CA ALA A 66 20.91 5.74 -8.84
C ALA A 66 21.72 6.87 -8.16
N THR A 67 21.15 7.51 -7.13
CA THR A 67 21.81 8.60 -6.40
C THR A 67 23.12 8.14 -5.76
N THR A 68 23.10 7.01 -5.05
CA THR A 68 24.31 6.46 -4.39
C THR A 68 25.36 6.02 -5.41
N THR A 69 24.95 5.39 -6.52
CA THR A 69 25.87 4.98 -7.60
C THR A 69 26.51 6.19 -8.28
N LEU A 70 25.76 7.24 -8.60
CA LEU A 70 26.30 8.48 -9.17
C LEU A 70 27.26 9.18 -8.20
N PHE A 71 26.95 9.15 -6.91
CA PHE A 71 27.85 9.69 -5.90
C PHE A 71 29.16 8.87 -5.80
N ALA A 72 29.08 7.54 -5.80
CA ALA A 72 30.26 6.68 -5.82
C ALA A 72 31.11 6.89 -7.09
N LEU A 73 30.47 7.07 -8.25
CA LEU A 73 31.17 7.43 -9.48
C LEU A 73 31.90 8.77 -9.34
N ARG A 74 31.25 9.80 -8.78
CA ARG A 74 31.88 11.09 -8.52
C ARG A 74 33.11 10.97 -7.62
N LEU A 75 33.07 10.11 -6.60
CA LEU A 75 34.24 9.84 -5.75
C LEU A 75 35.39 9.24 -6.56
N ARG A 76 35.12 8.23 -7.40
CA ARG A 76 36.12 7.63 -8.29
C ARG A 76 36.72 8.65 -9.25
N CYS A 77 35.92 9.56 -9.80
CA CYS A 77 36.41 10.66 -10.64
C CYS A 77 37.33 11.64 -9.88
N LYS A 78 37.19 11.74 -8.55
CA LYS A 78 38.10 12.52 -7.69
C LYS A 78 39.31 11.73 -7.21
N GLY A 79 39.45 10.47 -7.62
CA GLY A 79 40.51 9.58 -7.16
C GLY A 79 40.31 9.04 -5.74
N ILE A 80 39.08 9.09 -5.21
CA ILE A 80 38.72 8.53 -3.91
C ILE A 80 38.08 7.16 -4.13
N ASP A 81 38.58 6.13 -3.44
CA ASP A 81 37.98 4.80 -3.47
C ASP A 81 36.66 4.79 -2.67
N PRO A 82 35.51 4.40 -3.27
CA PRO A 82 34.26 4.25 -2.55
C PRO A 82 34.33 3.25 -1.39
N ASP A 83 35.23 2.27 -1.43
CA ASP A 83 35.35 1.24 -0.38
C ASP A 83 35.93 1.78 0.93
N ASP A 84 36.77 2.83 0.84
CA ASP A 84 37.35 3.55 1.98
C ASP A 84 36.49 4.75 2.42
N HIS A 85 35.37 5.00 1.76
CA HIS A 85 34.48 6.13 2.02
C HIS A 85 33.21 5.67 2.77
N PRO A 86 32.58 6.51 3.63
CA PRO A 86 31.32 6.18 4.30
C PRO A 86 30.16 5.76 3.38
N VAL A 87 30.27 6.00 2.07
CA VAL A 87 29.28 5.57 1.06
C VAL A 87 29.18 4.05 0.98
N LYS A 88 30.24 3.32 1.35
CA LYS A 88 30.21 1.85 1.39
C LYS A 88 29.06 1.33 2.26
N LYS A 89 28.84 1.95 3.42
CA LYS A 89 27.72 1.60 4.32
C LYS A 89 26.35 1.83 3.65
N GLU A 90 26.26 2.86 2.81
CA GLU A 90 25.03 3.15 2.06
C GLU A 90 24.80 2.14 0.93
N LEU A 91 25.88 1.67 0.27
CA LEU A 91 25.82 0.59 -0.71
C LEU A 91 25.37 -0.73 -0.07
N GLU A 92 26.00 -1.12 1.04
CA GLU A 92 25.61 -2.31 1.83
C GLU A 92 24.15 -2.21 2.31
N ARG A 93 23.71 -1.01 2.73
CA ARG A 93 22.32 -0.76 3.10
C ARG A 93 21.38 -0.98 1.91
N LEU A 94 21.73 -0.51 0.71
CA LEU A 94 20.93 -0.69 -0.50
C LEU A 94 20.86 -2.16 -0.91
N ASP A 95 21.92 -2.94 -0.77
CA ASP A 95 21.91 -4.38 -1.06
C ASP A 95 20.90 -5.11 -0.15
N LEU A 96 20.90 -4.79 1.15
CA LEU A 96 19.89 -5.32 2.08
C LEU A 96 18.46 -4.94 1.67
N TYR A 97 18.24 -3.70 1.23
CA TYR A 97 16.92 -3.28 0.76
C TYR A 97 16.53 -3.92 -0.58
N GLN A 98 17.49 -4.20 -1.46
CA GLN A 98 17.26 -4.94 -2.70
C GLN A 98 16.76 -6.35 -2.39
N GLU A 99 17.38 -7.05 -1.45
CA GLU A 99 16.94 -8.38 -1.02
C GLU A 99 15.53 -8.35 -0.41
N LYS A 100 15.23 -7.33 0.41
CA LYS A 100 13.88 -7.14 0.98
C LYS A 100 12.84 -6.91 -0.11
N LEU A 101 13.15 -6.04 -1.07
CA LEU A 101 12.26 -5.74 -2.19
C LEU A 101 12.03 -6.98 -3.05
N GLN A 102 13.10 -7.72 -3.37
CA GLN A 102 13.00 -8.96 -4.14
C GLN A 102 12.12 -9.99 -3.41
N ARG A 103 12.33 -10.18 -2.10
CA ARG A 103 11.48 -11.06 -1.28
C ARG A 103 10.01 -10.65 -1.35
N SER A 104 9.71 -9.35 -1.23
CA SER A 104 8.34 -8.84 -1.37
C SER A 104 7.75 -9.09 -2.77
N MET A 105 8.55 -8.97 -3.83
CA MET A 105 8.12 -9.29 -5.19
C MET A 105 7.84 -10.78 -5.36
N ASP A 106 8.66 -11.65 -4.79
CA ASP A 106 8.48 -13.10 -4.87
C ASP A 106 7.22 -13.53 -4.11
N LEU A 107 6.95 -12.94 -2.94
CA LEU A 107 5.70 -13.13 -2.21
C LEU A 107 4.48 -12.64 -2.99
N HIS A 108 4.60 -11.53 -3.73
CA HIS A 108 3.51 -11.00 -4.55
C HIS A 108 3.18 -11.90 -5.75
N LYS A 109 4.20 -12.57 -6.33
CA LYS A 109 4.05 -13.50 -7.45
C LYS A 109 3.63 -14.90 -7.03
N ALA A 110 3.90 -15.29 -5.80
CA ALA A 110 3.53 -16.61 -5.29
C ALA A 110 1.99 -16.78 -5.38
N PRO A 111 1.49 -17.96 -5.81
CA PRO A 111 0.07 -18.27 -5.67
C PRO A 111 -0.32 -17.99 -4.22
N LEU A 112 -1.46 -17.34 -3.99
CA LEU A 112 -2.02 -17.03 -2.67
C LEU A 112 -1.87 -18.25 -1.75
N GLN A 113 -0.73 -18.36 -1.07
CA GLN A 113 -0.54 -19.44 -0.13
C GLN A 113 -1.50 -19.08 1.00
N PRO A 114 -2.33 -20.03 1.47
CA PRO A 114 -3.18 -19.77 2.61
C PRO A 114 -2.27 -19.32 3.76
N SER A 115 -2.28 -18.02 4.08
CA SER A 115 -1.28 -17.40 4.96
C SER A 115 -1.40 -17.84 6.42
N ALA A 116 -2.33 -18.76 6.68
CA ALA A 116 -2.48 -19.51 7.90
C ALA A 116 -3.21 -20.82 7.57
N THR A 117 -2.46 -21.91 7.36
CA THR A 117 -3.08 -23.24 7.43
C THR A 117 -3.47 -23.47 8.89
N ILE A 118 -4.77 -23.39 9.18
CA ILE A 118 -5.30 -23.65 10.52
C ILE A 118 -4.98 -25.10 10.87
N ASN A 119 -4.34 -25.34 12.02
CA ASN A 119 -4.21 -26.68 12.55
C ASN A 119 -5.54 -27.07 13.21
N PRO A 120 -6.37 -27.93 12.59
CA PRO A 120 -7.70 -28.24 13.10
C PRO A 120 -7.63 -28.98 14.44
N GLN A 121 -6.55 -29.71 14.70
CA GLN A 121 -6.33 -30.43 15.95
C GLN A 121 -6.00 -29.48 17.10
N ALA A 122 -5.16 -28.48 16.86
CA ALA A 122 -4.89 -27.44 17.85
C ALA A 122 -6.15 -26.61 18.13
N ALA A 123 -6.86 -26.19 17.07
CA ALA A 123 -8.11 -25.44 17.20
C ALA A 123 -9.17 -26.20 18.02
N ALA A 124 -9.32 -27.50 17.80
CA ALA A 124 -10.23 -28.34 18.57
C ALA A 124 -9.89 -28.35 20.07
N ARG A 125 -8.60 -28.49 20.43
CA ARG A 125 -8.16 -28.43 21.84
C ARG A 125 -8.43 -27.06 22.47
N PHE A 126 -8.17 -25.97 21.75
CA PHE A 126 -8.45 -24.62 22.23
C PHE A 126 -9.94 -24.40 22.47
N ILE A 127 -10.79 -24.83 21.54
CA ILE A 127 -12.25 -24.70 21.63
C ILE A 127 -12.78 -25.55 22.80
N GLU A 128 -12.35 -26.80 22.92
CA GLU A 128 -12.78 -27.71 23.99
C GLU A 128 -12.43 -27.20 25.39
N HIS A 129 -11.26 -26.59 25.57
CA HIS A 129 -10.84 -26.06 26.86
C HIS A 129 -11.43 -24.68 27.19
N SER A 130 -11.74 -23.87 26.18
CA SER A 130 -12.27 -22.51 26.40
C SER A 130 -13.77 -22.49 26.67
N LEU A 131 -14.50 -23.53 26.28
CA LEU A 131 -15.95 -23.63 26.43
C LEU A 131 -16.32 -24.78 27.38
N PRO A 132 -16.61 -24.51 28.66
CA PRO A 132 -16.93 -25.57 29.64
C PRO A 132 -18.24 -26.31 29.32
N ASP A 133 -19.20 -25.65 28.69
CA ASP A 133 -20.57 -26.15 28.46
C ASP A 133 -20.78 -26.77 27.05
N LEU A 134 -19.74 -27.37 26.47
CA LEU A 134 -19.88 -28.10 25.21
C LEU A 134 -20.63 -29.43 25.42
N SER A 135 -21.70 -29.63 24.63
CA SER A 135 -22.43 -30.90 24.60
C SER A 135 -21.56 -32.07 24.15
N SER A 136 -21.93 -33.29 24.52
CA SER A 136 -21.20 -34.50 24.10
C SER A 136 -21.15 -34.66 22.58
N GLU A 137 -22.21 -34.27 21.88
CA GLU A 137 -22.27 -34.24 20.41
C GLU A 137 -21.31 -33.21 19.82
N GLN A 138 -21.21 -32.02 20.42
CA GLN A 138 -20.30 -30.98 19.97
C GLN A 138 -18.82 -31.38 20.17
N LYS A 139 -18.48 -32.00 21.30
CA LYS A 139 -17.13 -32.55 21.55
C LYS A 139 -16.78 -33.66 20.55
N LYS A 140 -17.74 -34.53 20.22
CA LYS A 140 -17.54 -35.60 19.24
C LYS A 140 -17.31 -35.03 17.83
N SER A 141 -18.12 -34.04 17.43
CA SER A 141 -17.95 -33.33 16.15
C SER A 141 -16.59 -32.63 16.06
N MET A 142 -16.13 -31.98 17.12
CA MET A 142 -14.80 -31.34 17.14
C MET A 142 -13.65 -32.35 16.98
N ARG A 143 -13.76 -33.53 17.58
CA ARG A 143 -12.77 -34.62 17.40
C ARG A 143 -12.76 -35.16 15.98
N GLU A 144 -13.91 -35.28 15.34
CA GLU A 144 -14.03 -35.72 13.95
C GLU A 144 -13.42 -34.69 12.97
N ILE A 145 -13.65 -33.40 13.21
CA ILE A 145 -13.01 -32.29 12.47
C ILE A 145 -11.48 -32.31 12.69
N SER A 146 -11.01 -32.61 13.91
CA SER A 146 -9.58 -32.71 14.21
C SER A 146 -8.86 -33.85 13.50
N ARG A 147 -9.59 -34.94 13.17
CA ARG A 147 -9.08 -36.10 12.42
C ARG A 147 -9.15 -35.94 10.91
N GLY A 148 -9.80 -34.89 10.42
CA GLY A 148 -10.02 -34.66 8.99
C GLY A 148 -11.12 -35.55 8.38
N GLU A 149 -11.91 -36.23 9.23
CA GLU A 149 -13.01 -37.12 8.84
C GLU A 149 -14.36 -36.39 8.73
N GLY A 150 -14.41 -35.12 9.11
CA GLY A 150 -15.62 -34.30 9.04
C GLY A 150 -15.97 -33.82 7.62
N PRO A 151 -17.22 -33.42 7.36
CA PRO A 151 -17.64 -32.87 6.08
C PRO A 151 -16.76 -31.67 5.69
N ARG A 152 -16.03 -31.77 4.58
CA ARG A 152 -15.30 -30.63 4.02
C ARG A 152 -16.31 -29.61 3.52
N ILE A 153 -16.58 -28.59 4.34
CA ILE A 153 -17.38 -27.45 3.92
C ILE A 153 -16.47 -26.62 3.00
N ASN A 154 -16.67 -26.74 1.69
CA ASN A 154 -16.07 -25.86 0.70
C ASN A 154 -16.63 -24.43 0.91
N TYR A 155 -15.88 -23.58 1.59
CA TYR A 155 -16.30 -22.20 1.91
C TYR A 155 -16.29 -21.26 0.70
N SER A 156 -15.67 -21.66 -0.42
CA SER A 156 -15.63 -20.87 -1.66
C SER A 156 -17.01 -20.63 -2.27
N ASP A 157 -17.95 -21.58 -2.11
CA ASP A 157 -19.29 -21.48 -2.70
C ASP A 157 -20.26 -20.66 -1.83
N ARG A 158 -19.97 -20.57 -0.53
CA ARG A 158 -20.86 -19.95 0.46
C ARG A 158 -20.63 -18.44 0.62
N SER A 159 -19.50 -17.91 0.12
CA SER A 159 -19.19 -16.48 0.16
C SER A 159 -19.95 -15.67 -0.91
N LEU A 160 -20.35 -16.31 -2.02
CA LEU A 160 -21.20 -15.70 -3.04
C LEU A 160 -22.66 -15.61 -2.60
N GLN A 161 -23.14 -16.51 -1.74
CA GLN A 161 -24.54 -16.57 -1.33
C GLN A 161 -24.84 -16.01 0.07
N LYS A 162 -23.83 -15.67 0.88
CA LYS A 162 -24.03 -15.10 2.23
C LYS A 162 -23.63 -13.64 2.35
N LYS A 163 -24.13 -12.82 1.42
CA LYS A 163 -24.41 -11.42 1.77
C LYS A 163 -25.83 -11.37 2.37
N ARG A 164 -25.87 -11.09 3.68
CA ARG A 164 -27.02 -10.70 4.51
C ARG A 164 -28.11 -11.76 4.76
N LYS A 165 -28.20 -12.19 6.02
CA LYS A 165 -29.46 -12.64 6.63
C LYS A 165 -30.45 -11.46 6.60
N TYR A 166 -31.20 -11.30 5.52
CA TYR A 166 -32.51 -10.65 5.47
C TYR A 166 -33.08 -11.00 4.09
N GLN A 167 -33.87 -12.07 4.01
CA GLN A 167 -34.82 -12.19 2.89
C GLN A 167 -35.83 -11.06 3.09
N THR A 168 -35.73 -10.02 2.27
CA THR A 168 -36.79 -9.02 2.13
C THR A 168 -37.64 -9.43 0.93
N PRO A 169 -38.96 -9.57 1.07
CA PRO A 169 -39.83 -9.72 -0.09
C PRO A 169 -39.87 -8.40 -0.85
N GLU A 170 -39.89 -8.51 -2.19
CA GLU A 170 -40.28 -7.48 -3.16
C GLU A 170 -39.61 -6.09 -3.03
N LYS A 171 -38.66 -5.82 -3.93
CA LYS A 171 -37.89 -4.56 -3.98
C LYS A 171 -38.80 -3.36 -4.26
N GLN A 172 -39.29 -2.68 -3.23
CA GLN A 172 -39.60 -1.26 -3.35
C GLN A 172 -38.30 -0.52 -3.66
N SER A 173 -38.34 0.37 -4.66
CA SER A 173 -37.24 1.28 -4.99
C SER A 173 -36.77 2.01 -3.73
N VAL A 174 -35.45 2.14 -3.54
CA VAL A 174 -34.85 2.87 -2.41
C VAL A 174 -35.44 4.28 -2.27
N ARG A 175 -35.81 4.89 -3.39
CA ARG A 175 -36.48 6.19 -3.45
C ARG A 175 -37.89 6.16 -2.82
N ALA A 176 -38.65 5.10 -3.05
CA ALA A 176 -39.99 4.93 -2.48
C ALA A 176 -39.93 4.72 -0.97
N ALA A 177 -39.01 3.87 -0.50
CA ALA A 177 -38.80 3.64 0.93
C ALA A 177 -38.33 4.92 1.66
N ALA A 178 -37.45 5.71 1.04
CA ALA A 178 -37.01 6.98 1.59
C ALA A 178 -38.14 8.02 1.64
N GLN A 179 -38.98 8.08 0.59
CA GLN A 179 -40.12 8.97 0.54
C GLN A 179 -41.17 8.62 1.60
N GLU A 180 -41.47 7.34 1.77
CA GLU A 180 -42.42 6.87 2.79
C GLU A 180 -41.92 7.17 4.22
N PHE A 181 -40.62 6.97 4.48
CA PHE A 181 -40.03 7.33 5.77
C PHE A 181 -40.12 8.84 6.05
N LEU A 182 -39.81 9.68 5.06
CA LEU A 182 -39.90 11.14 5.19
C LEU A 182 -41.35 11.61 5.39
N GLU A 183 -42.30 11.02 4.67
CA GLU A 183 -43.73 11.34 4.81
C GLU A 183 -44.27 10.92 6.18
N LYS A 184 -43.87 9.74 6.68
CA LYS A 184 -44.21 9.27 8.02
C LYS A 184 -43.64 10.18 9.10
N ALA A 185 -42.38 10.57 8.98
CA ALA A 185 -41.74 11.51 9.92
C ALA A 185 -42.41 12.89 9.88
N ALA A 186 -42.79 13.38 8.70
CA ALA A 186 -43.54 14.63 8.57
C ALA A 186 -44.92 14.54 9.23
N ARG A 187 -45.63 13.40 9.10
CA ARG A 187 -46.93 13.19 9.76
C ARG A 187 -46.80 13.11 11.28
N GLU A 188 -45.73 12.52 11.80
CA GLU A 188 -45.44 12.46 13.25
C GLU A 188 -45.01 13.83 13.82
N LEU A 189 -44.34 14.67 13.02
CA LEU A 189 -43.92 16.02 13.41
C LEU A 189 -45.04 17.07 13.32
N LEU A 190 -45.85 17.03 12.25
CA LEU A 190 -46.88 18.06 11.98
C LEU A 190 -48.26 17.69 12.51
N GLY A 191 -48.50 16.43 12.90
CA GLY A 191 -49.73 15.96 13.55
C GLY A 191 -50.98 16.11 12.68
N ASP A 192 -51.51 14.99 12.19
CA ASP A 192 -52.86 14.99 11.60
C ASP A 192 -53.87 15.17 12.74
N SER A 193 -54.60 16.29 12.72
CA SER A 193 -55.45 16.73 13.82
C SER A 193 -56.66 15.81 13.96
N LYS A 194 -56.51 14.69 14.67
CA LYS A 194 -57.66 13.96 15.22
C LYS A 194 -57.38 13.10 16.44
N ASN A 195 -56.20 12.53 16.65
CA ASN A 195 -55.96 11.69 17.83
C ASN A 195 -54.64 12.07 18.52
N GLY A 196 -54.74 12.65 19.72
CA GLY A 196 -53.65 13.33 20.43
C GLY A 196 -52.50 12.42 20.88
N VAL A 197 -51.38 12.52 20.19
CA VAL A 197 -50.05 12.17 20.71
C VAL A 197 -49.19 13.43 20.62
N LYS A 198 -48.76 13.96 21.77
CA LYS A 198 -47.87 15.11 21.88
C LYS A 198 -46.45 14.72 21.46
N GLY A 199 -45.96 15.31 20.38
CA GLY A 199 -44.53 15.31 20.03
C GLY A 199 -43.74 16.36 20.84
N PRO A 200 -42.40 16.26 20.91
CA PRO A 200 -41.57 17.00 21.87
C PRO A 200 -41.35 18.48 21.57
N LEU A 201 -41.91 19.02 20.49
CA LEU A 201 -41.71 20.40 20.07
C LEU A 201 -43.08 21.07 19.96
N GLN A 202 -43.59 21.58 21.08
CA GLN A 202 -44.54 22.67 21.03
C GLN A 202 -43.76 23.95 20.75
N PRO A 203 -44.16 24.80 19.78
CA PRO A 203 -43.79 26.19 19.86
C PRO A 203 -44.44 26.75 21.13
N GLU A 204 -43.61 27.14 22.09
CA GLU A 204 -44.05 27.90 23.26
C GLU A 204 -44.51 29.28 22.74
N ASP A 205 -45.80 29.55 22.91
CA ASP A 205 -46.36 30.90 22.82
C ASP A 205 -45.69 31.76 23.91
N SER A 206 -44.89 32.74 23.50
CA SER A 206 -44.43 33.82 24.37
C SER A 206 -44.99 35.12 23.83
N ASP A 207 -46.10 35.55 24.43
CA ASP A 207 -46.60 36.92 24.35
C ASP A 207 -45.64 37.89 25.06
N ASP A 208 -45.74 39.15 24.62
CA ASP A 208 -45.25 40.41 25.18
C ASP A 208 -43.76 40.77 25.01
N ASP A 209 -43.50 41.66 24.04
CA ASP A 209 -42.84 42.94 24.34
C ASP A 209 -43.36 44.05 23.41
N VAL A 210 -44.05 45.01 24.03
CA VAL A 210 -44.48 46.29 23.47
C VAL A 210 -43.25 47.14 23.17
N ILE A 211 -43.11 47.63 21.93
CA ILE A 211 -42.28 48.80 21.63
C ILE A 211 -43.14 49.81 20.87
N ILE A 212 -43.52 50.86 21.60
CA ILE A 212 -44.06 52.12 21.07
C ILE A 212 -42.89 52.91 20.48
N LEU A 213 -43.02 53.38 19.24
CA LEU A 213 -42.24 54.50 18.72
C LEU A 213 -43.16 55.41 17.92
N ASP A 214 -43.31 56.62 18.45
CA ASP A 214 -43.72 57.84 17.75
C ASP A 214 -42.56 58.33 16.86
#